data_AF-A0A536SNL2-F1
#
_entry.id   AF-A0A536SNL2-F1
#
_cell.length_a   1.000
_cell.length_b   1.000
_cell.length_c   1.000
_cell.angle_alpha   90.00
_cell.angle_beta   90.00
_cell.angle_gamma   90.00
#
_symmetry.space_group_name_H-M   'P 1'
#
loop_
_entity.id
_entity.type
_entity.pdbx_description
1 polymer ?
#
loop_
_entity_poly.entity_id
_entity_poly.type
_entity_poly.pdbx_seq_one_letter_code
_entity_poly.pdbx_strand_id
1 'polypeptide(L)'
;MSAVLQTHPGAAADVNSRLTFQKNLQIVTNKIHATSNVDEIMLEVSADICTLFNADRLTIYTIGEDKQTIVSKVKTGLNSFKDLKLPIAEHSIAGYVGLSKKMLNLKDVYDEAELKSHNSHLRFLQEVDKRTGYRTKQMLVAPVV
;
A
#
# COMPACT_ATOMS: atom_id res chain seq x y z
N MET A 1 0.96 12.01 53.26
CA MET A 1 0.73 12.81 52.02
C MET A 1 0.91 11.86 50.85
N SER A 2 -0.20 11.37 50.29
CA SER A 2 -0.20 10.39 49.20
C SER A 2 -0.18 11.12 47.86
N ALA A 3 0.87 10.90 47.07
CA ALA A 3 0.92 11.36 45.69
C ALA A 3 0.05 10.45 44.83
N VAL A 4 -1.07 10.99 44.35
CA VAL A 4 -1.94 10.33 43.37
C VAL A 4 -1.25 10.42 42.01
N LEU A 5 -0.84 9.28 41.46
CA LEU A 5 -0.41 9.15 40.06
C LEU A 5 -1.59 9.55 39.17
N GLN A 6 -1.55 10.75 38.60
CA GLN A 6 -2.45 11.11 37.51
C GLN A 6 -1.97 10.42 36.23
N THR A 7 -2.58 9.29 35.89
CA THR A 7 -2.45 8.68 34.57
C THR A 7 -3.18 9.55 33.55
N HIS A 8 -2.44 10.11 32.59
CA HIS A 8 -3.03 10.89 31.51
C HIS A 8 -3.94 10.01 30.63
N PRO A 9 -5.20 10.44 30.32
CA PRO A 9 -6.16 9.65 29.55
C PRO A 9 -5.67 9.27 28.14
N GLY A 10 -4.75 10.05 27.56
CA GLY A 10 -4.15 9.78 26.25
C GLY A 10 -3.20 8.57 26.23
N ALA A 11 -2.58 8.22 27.35
CA ALA A 11 -1.63 7.11 27.42
C ALA A 11 -2.34 5.74 27.35
N ALA A 12 -3.51 5.60 27.99
CA ALA A 12 -4.28 4.36 27.94
C ALA A 12 -4.90 4.11 26.56
N ALA A 13 -5.34 5.18 25.86
CA ALA A 13 -5.86 5.09 24.50
C ALA A 13 -4.76 4.70 23.49
N ASP A 14 -3.55 5.25 23.64
CA ASP A 14 -2.37 4.90 22.84
C ASP A 14 -1.89 3.45 23.09
N VAL A 15 -1.94 2.97 24.33
CA VAL A 15 -1.63 1.56 24.64
C VAL A 15 -2.64 0.62 23.99
N ASN A 16 -3.94 0.92 24.07
CA ASN A 16 -4.97 0.07 23.49
C ASN A 16 -4.91 0.02 21.95
N SER A 17 -4.61 1.16 21.30
CA SER A 17 -4.44 1.21 19.84
C SER A 17 -3.23 0.41 19.38
N ARG A 18 -2.08 0.52 20.08
CA ARG A 18 -0.88 -0.29 19.80
C ARG A 18 -1.13 -1.78 19.98
N LEU A 19 -1.83 -2.18 21.03
CA LEU A 19 -2.19 -3.58 21.26
C LEU A 19 -3.11 -4.12 20.17
N THR A 20 -4.08 -3.31 19.73
CA THR A 20 -5.00 -3.67 18.64
C THR A 20 -4.23 -3.83 17.33
N PHE A 21 -3.34 -2.89 17.01
CA PHE A 21 -2.47 -2.97 15.85
C PHE A 21 -1.60 -4.23 15.88
N GLN A 22 -0.95 -4.53 17.00
CA GLN A 22 -0.09 -5.70 17.14
C GLN A 22 -0.86 -7.02 16.98
N LYS A 23 -2.08 -7.10 17.52
CA LYS A 23 -2.96 -8.25 17.33
C LYS A 23 -3.35 -8.42 15.86
N ASN A 24 -3.77 -7.35 15.20
CA ASN A 24 -4.15 -7.39 13.79
C ASN A 24 -2.96 -7.77 12.90
N LEU A 25 -1.76 -7.25 13.21
CA LEU A 25 -0.53 -7.60 12.52
C LEU A 25 -0.24 -9.09 12.66
N GLN A 26 -0.36 -9.65 13.87
CA GLN A 26 -0.16 -11.08 14.09
C GLN A 26 -1.14 -11.94 13.29
N ILE A 27 -2.41 -11.53 13.19
CA ILE A 27 -3.43 -12.23 12.38
C ILE A 27 -2.99 -12.27 10.92
N VAL A 28 -2.57 -11.12 10.36
CA VAL A 28 -2.08 -11.04 8.98
C VAL A 28 -0.86 -11.92 8.76
N THR A 29 0.14 -11.84 9.64
CA THR A 29 1.35 -12.67 9.54
C THR A 29 1.03 -14.16 9.59
N ASN A 30 0.11 -14.59 10.46
CA ASN A 30 -0.30 -15.99 10.54
C ASN A 30 -0.97 -16.48 9.25
N LYS A 31 -1.83 -15.65 8.63
CA LYS A 31 -2.44 -15.97 7.32
C LYS A 31 -1.40 -16.11 6.22
N ILE A 32 -0.42 -15.20 6.18
CA ILE A 32 0.70 -15.27 5.23
C ILE A 32 1.46 -16.60 5.39
N HIS A 33 1.64 -17.10 6.61
CA HIS A 33 2.32 -18.37 6.86
C HIS A 33 1.46 -19.62 6.60
N ALA A 34 0.14 -19.49 6.46
CA ALA A 34 -0.77 -20.63 6.39
C ALA A 34 -0.88 -21.28 4.99
N THR A 35 -0.49 -20.58 3.93
CA THR A 35 -0.50 -21.09 2.55
C THR A 35 0.83 -20.80 1.84
N SER A 36 1.24 -21.73 0.98
CA SER A 36 2.43 -21.60 0.15
C SER A 36 2.14 -20.89 -1.18
N ASN A 37 0.86 -20.64 -1.48
CA ASN A 37 0.43 -20.02 -2.73
C ASN A 37 0.35 -18.50 -2.57
N VAL A 38 1.30 -17.80 -3.17
CA VAL A 38 1.41 -16.34 -3.08
C VAL A 38 0.16 -15.63 -3.61
N ASP A 39 -0.46 -16.14 -4.68
CA ASP A 39 -1.66 -15.51 -5.26
C ASP A 39 -2.87 -15.63 -4.30
N GLU A 40 -2.98 -16.74 -3.58
CA GLU A 40 -4.00 -16.95 -2.54
C GLU A 40 -3.73 -16.09 -1.31
N ILE A 41 -2.48 -16.05 -0.83
CA ILE A 41 -2.05 -15.16 0.27
C ILE A 41 -2.46 -13.73 -0.04
N MET A 42 -2.05 -13.22 -1.21
CA MET A 42 -2.26 -11.82 -1.57
C MET A 42 -3.75 -11.47 -1.57
N LEU A 43 -4.63 -12.37 -2.03
CA LEU A 43 -6.08 -12.13 -2.01
C LEU A 43 -6.64 -12.16 -0.58
N GLU A 44 -6.27 -13.17 0.22
CA GLU A 44 -6.83 -13.38 1.55
C GLU A 44 -6.42 -12.27 2.53
N VAL A 45 -5.17 -11.82 2.47
CA VAL A 45 -4.64 -10.82 3.41
C VAL A 45 -4.96 -9.39 3.03
N SER A 46 -5.51 -9.17 1.84
CA SER A 46 -5.67 -7.82 1.30
C SER A 46 -6.58 -6.94 2.15
N ALA A 47 -7.74 -7.47 2.55
CA ALA A 47 -8.69 -6.72 3.38
C ALA A 47 -8.10 -6.36 4.75
N ASP A 48 -7.35 -7.28 5.35
CA ASP A 48 -6.72 -7.08 6.65
C ASP A 48 -5.58 -6.06 6.56
N ILE A 49 -4.78 -6.10 5.49
CA ILE A 49 -3.74 -5.08 5.22
C ILE A 49 -4.37 -3.70 5.03
N CYS A 50 -5.44 -3.58 4.24
CA CYS A 50 -6.19 -2.32 4.12
C CYS A 50 -6.61 -1.81 5.50
N THR A 51 -7.14 -2.70 6.36
CA THR A 51 -7.56 -2.34 7.72
C THR A 51 -6.39 -1.87 8.59
N LEU A 52 -5.24 -2.56 8.54
CA LEU A 52 -4.03 -2.20 9.29
C LEU A 52 -3.50 -0.81 8.94
N PHE A 53 -3.55 -0.46 7.66
CA PHE A 53 -3.07 0.83 7.16
C PHE A 53 -4.17 1.90 7.12
N ASN A 54 -5.41 1.56 7.49
CA ASN A 54 -6.59 2.41 7.31
C ASN A 54 -6.69 2.94 5.85
N ALA A 55 -6.48 2.05 4.89
CA ALA A 55 -6.49 2.33 3.46
C ALA A 55 -7.78 1.81 2.81
N ASP A 56 -8.32 2.57 1.85
CA ASP A 56 -9.50 2.15 1.08
C ASP A 56 -9.18 1.00 0.12
N ARG A 57 -8.00 1.08 -0.53
CA ARG A 57 -7.56 0.09 -1.52
C ARG A 57 -6.07 -0.18 -1.41
N LEU A 58 -5.69 -1.39 -1.81
CA LEU A 58 -4.31 -1.76 -2.04
C LEU A 58 -4.13 -2.41 -3.41
N THR A 59 -2.92 -2.30 -3.93
CA THR A 59 -2.48 -3.04 -5.11
C THR A 59 -1.14 -3.67 -4.82
N ILE A 60 -1.02 -4.99 -5.03
CA ILE A 60 0.26 -5.70 -4.97
C ILE A 60 0.74 -5.99 -6.38
N TYR A 61 2.02 -5.69 -6.62
CA TYR A 61 2.70 -5.92 -7.87
C TYR A 61 3.81 -6.95 -7.68
N THR A 62 3.88 -7.92 -8.58
CA THR A 62 5.00 -8.86 -8.69
C THR A 62 5.86 -8.52 -9.89
N ILE A 63 7.15 -8.82 -9.83
CA ILE A 63 8.04 -8.68 -11.00
C ILE A 63 7.63 -9.72 -12.05
N GLY A 64 7.47 -9.27 -13.29
CA GLY A 64 7.17 -10.14 -14.43
C GLY A 64 8.38 -11.01 -14.81
N GLU A 65 8.15 -12.05 -15.60
CA GLU A 65 9.20 -12.98 -16.05
C GLU A 65 10.34 -12.29 -16.80
N ASP A 66 10.01 -11.21 -17.52
CA ASP A 66 10.99 -10.37 -18.24
C ASP A 66 11.91 -9.57 -17.31
N LYS A 67 11.63 -9.51 -16.00
CA LYS A 67 12.31 -8.68 -14.99
C LYS A 67 12.35 -7.17 -15.31
N GLN A 68 11.64 -6.74 -16.34
CA GLN A 68 11.56 -5.34 -16.79
C GLN A 68 10.21 -4.72 -16.47
N THR A 69 9.26 -5.54 -16.02
CA THR A 69 7.88 -5.14 -15.81
C THR A 69 7.38 -5.62 -14.46
N ILE A 70 6.34 -4.96 -13.98
CA ILE A 70 5.57 -5.37 -12.82
C ILE A 70 4.15 -5.69 -13.26
N VAL A 71 3.59 -6.73 -12.67
CA VAL A 71 2.25 -7.26 -12.97
C VAL A 71 1.42 -7.17 -11.70
N SER A 72 0.30 -6.47 -11.78
CA SER A 72 -0.64 -6.37 -10.67
C SER A 72 -1.32 -7.73 -10.44
N LYS A 73 -1.14 -8.28 -9.24
CA LYS A 73 -1.73 -9.56 -8.84
C LYS A 73 -3.01 -9.41 -8.05
N VAL A 74 -3.10 -8.37 -7.22
CA VAL A 74 -4.30 -8.08 -6.44
C VAL A 74 -4.65 -6.61 -6.54
N LYS A 75 -5.95 -6.35 -6.74
CA LYS A 75 -6.58 -5.03 -6.79
C LYS A 75 -7.89 -5.12 -5.99
N THR A 76 -7.93 -4.54 -4.80
CA THR A 76 -9.18 -4.49 -4.04
C THR A 76 -10.17 -3.54 -4.73
N GLY A 77 -11.42 -3.97 -4.95
CA GLY A 77 -12.49 -3.12 -5.48
C GLY A 77 -12.62 -3.05 -7.01
N LEU A 78 -11.92 -3.90 -7.77
CA LEU A 78 -12.03 -4.00 -9.24
C LEU A 78 -12.16 -5.47 -9.68
N ASN A 79 -13.39 -5.95 -9.87
CA ASN A 79 -13.69 -7.36 -10.17
C ASN A 79 -13.32 -7.85 -11.59
N SER A 80 -12.82 -6.99 -12.49
CA SER A 80 -12.74 -7.39 -13.92
C SER A 80 -11.62 -6.76 -14.76
N PHE A 81 -10.58 -6.17 -14.16
CA PHE A 81 -9.49 -5.62 -14.95
C PHE A 81 -8.30 -6.58 -15.01
N LYS A 82 -8.12 -7.16 -16.22
CA LYS A 82 -6.88 -7.73 -16.77
C LYS A 82 -5.64 -7.20 -16.05
N ASP A 83 -4.74 -8.09 -15.66
CA ASP A 83 -3.53 -7.75 -14.90
C ASP A 83 -2.87 -6.48 -15.45
N LEU A 84 -2.70 -5.49 -14.59
CA LEU A 84 -2.09 -4.22 -15.00
C LEU A 84 -0.60 -4.47 -15.10
N LYS A 85 -0.07 -4.48 -16.31
CA LYS A 85 1.36 -4.61 -16.59
C LYS A 85 1.97 -3.23 -16.80
N LEU A 86 2.94 -2.86 -15.96
CA LEU A 86 3.66 -1.59 -16.04
C LEU A 86 5.16 -1.85 -16.20
N PRO A 87 5.89 -1.04 -16.97
CA PRO A 87 7.35 -1.11 -17.00
C PRO A 87 7.96 -0.64 -15.67
N ILE A 88 9.07 -1.26 -15.26
CA ILE A 88 9.93 -0.77 -14.18
C ILE A 88 10.71 0.43 -14.74
N ALA A 89 10.09 1.60 -14.66
CA ALA A 89 10.59 2.85 -15.22
C ALA A 89 10.12 4.06 -14.39
N GLU A 90 10.77 5.21 -14.58
CA GLU A 90 10.50 6.43 -13.81
C GLU A 90 9.12 7.05 -14.07
N HIS A 91 8.44 6.66 -15.15
CA HIS A 91 7.22 7.32 -15.62
C HIS A 91 5.93 6.96 -14.87
N SER A 92 5.99 6.00 -13.94
CA SER A 92 4.84 5.61 -13.12
C SER A 92 5.26 5.46 -11.66
N ILE A 93 4.34 5.69 -10.73
CA ILE A 93 4.63 5.60 -9.29
C ILE A 93 5.16 4.20 -8.92
N ALA A 94 4.44 3.14 -9.30
CA ALA A 94 4.84 1.77 -9.01
C ALA A 94 6.15 1.37 -9.72
N GLY A 95 6.32 1.77 -10.98
CA GLY A 95 7.56 1.52 -11.74
C GLY A 95 8.76 2.22 -11.13
N TYR A 96 8.61 3.48 -10.72
CA TYR A 96 9.67 4.28 -10.09
C TYR A 96 10.09 3.70 -8.75
N VAL A 97 9.15 3.28 -7.90
CA VAL A 97 9.49 2.63 -6.62
C VAL A 97 10.16 1.28 -6.85
N GLY A 98 9.66 0.52 -7.83
CA GLY A 98 10.27 -0.75 -8.25
C GLY A 98 11.71 -0.60 -8.73
N LEU A 99 12.01 0.50 -9.43
CA LEU A 99 13.33 0.85 -9.97
C LEU A 99 14.27 1.41 -8.88
N SER A 100 13.83 2.48 -8.20
CA SER A 100 14.65 3.25 -7.25
C SER A 100 14.81 2.57 -5.89
N LYS A 101 13.94 1.60 -5.56
CA LYS A 101 13.84 0.98 -4.24
C LYS A 101 13.64 1.99 -3.11
N LYS A 102 13.05 3.15 -3.41
CA LYS A 102 12.70 4.18 -2.43
C LYS A 102 11.20 4.21 -2.21
N MET A 103 10.78 4.27 -0.95
CA MET A 103 9.38 4.43 -0.58
C MET A 103 8.89 5.84 -0.96
N LEU A 104 7.64 5.94 -1.39
CA LEU A 104 6.93 7.20 -1.62
C LEU A 104 5.71 7.29 -0.71
N ASN A 105 5.51 8.45 -0.09
CA ASN A 105 4.32 8.79 0.68
C ASN A 105 3.73 10.08 0.13
N LEU A 106 2.75 9.93 -0.76
CA LEU A 106 2.17 11.01 -1.58
C LEU A 106 0.86 11.48 -0.97
N LYS A 107 0.71 12.80 -0.83
CA LYS A 107 -0.51 13.43 -0.28
C LYS A 107 -1.58 13.62 -1.34
N ASP A 108 -1.19 13.95 -2.56
CA ASP A 108 -2.09 14.02 -3.71
C ASP A 108 -1.39 13.55 -4.99
N VAL A 109 -1.79 12.39 -5.51
CA VAL A 109 -1.23 11.84 -6.76
C VAL A 109 -1.58 12.67 -8.00
N TYR A 110 -2.49 13.65 -7.89
CA TYR A 110 -2.77 14.61 -8.96
C TYR A 110 -1.92 15.89 -8.87
N ASP A 111 -1.17 16.10 -7.78
CA ASP A 111 -0.24 17.22 -7.65
C ASP A 111 1.07 16.92 -8.41
N GLU A 112 1.20 17.50 -9.60
CA GLU A 112 2.39 17.33 -10.41
C GLU A 112 3.66 17.89 -9.75
N ALA A 113 3.56 18.92 -8.91
CA ALA A 113 4.72 19.50 -8.23
C ALA A 113 5.23 18.55 -7.15
N GLU A 114 4.33 17.91 -6.40
CA GLU A 114 4.67 16.84 -5.44
C GLU A 114 5.37 15.68 -6.16
N LEU A 115 4.80 15.18 -7.26
CA LEU A 115 5.42 14.10 -8.04
C LEU A 115 6.81 14.49 -8.59
N LYS A 116 6.93 15.68 -9.18
CA LYS A 116 8.20 16.18 -9.75
C LYS A 116 9.27 16.41 -8.68
N SER A 117 8.89 16.67 -7.43
CA SER A 117 9.84 16.78 -6.31
C SER A 117 10.54 15.46 -6.00
N HIS A 118 9.92 14.32 -6.32
CA HIS A 118 10.52 13.00 -6.18
C HIS A 118 11.35 12.58 -7.40
N ASN A 119 10.83 12.82 -8.61
CA ASN A 119 11.54 12.62 -9.87
C ASN A 119 10.86 13.40 -11.00
N SER A 120 11.64 14.05 -11.87
CA SER A 120 11.15 14.91 -12.96
C SER A 120 10.23 14.22 -13.97
N HIS A 121 10.38 12.90 -14.13
CA HIS A 121 9.61 12.07 -15.05
C HIS A 121 8.44 11.36 -14.38
N LEU A 122 8.28 11.46 -13.05
CA LEU A 122 7.25 10.77 -12.28
C LEU A 122 5.86 11.29 -12.63
N ARG A 123 4.94 10.38 -12.96
CA ARG A 123 3.55 10.69 -13.29
C ARG A 123 2.59 9.68 -12.69
N PHE A 124 1.39 10.13 -12.36
CA PHE A 124 0.29 9.26 -11.96
C PHE A 124 -0.49 8.77 -13.19
N LEU A 125 -0.81 7.48 -13.23
CA LEU A 125 -1.58 6.86 -14.32
C LEU A 125 -3.09 7.09 -14.12
N GLN A 126 -3.54 8.30 -14.42
CA GLN A 126 -4.93 8.74 -14.21
C GLN A 126 -5.96 7.95 -15.03
N GLU A 127 -5.55 7.26 -16.10
CA GLU A 127 -6.46 6.50 -16.96
C GLU A 127 -7.19 5.38 -16.22
N VAL A 128 -6.60 4.81 -15.17
CA VAL A 128 -7.27 3.79 -14.33
C VAL A 128 -8.42 4.42 -13.54
N ASP A 129 -8.17 5.58 -12.92
CA ASP A 129 -9.17 6.34 -12.18
C ASP A 129 -10.32 6.79 -13.09
N LYS A 130 -9.99 7.39 -14.25
CA LYS A 130 -10.99 7.82 -15.25
C LYS A 130 -11.90 6.69 -15.72
N ARG A 131 -11.35 5.50 -15.95
CA ARG A 131 -12.12 4.33 -16.42
C ARG A 131 -13.00 3.71 -15.35
N THR A 132 -12.62 3.83 -14.09
CA THR A 132 -13.32 3.20 -12.97
C THR A 132 -14.25 4.16 -12.24
N GLY A 133 -14.13 5.46 -12.48
CA GLY A 133 -14.83 6.51 -11.73
C GLY A 133 -14.29 6.70 -10.31
N TYR A 134 -13.25 5.96 -9.93
CA TYR A 134 -12.59 6.08 -8.64
C TYR A 134 -11.59 7.24 -8.67
N ARG A 135 -11.45 7.96 -7.54
CA ARG A 135 -10.44 9.01 -7.40
C ARG A 135 -9.45 8.67 -6.32
N THR A 136 -8.24 8.34 -6.74
CA THR A 136 -7.09 8.17 -5.89
C THR A 136 -6.58 9.54 -5.46
N LYS A 137 -6.36 9.73 -4.16
CA LYS A 137 -5.81 10.97 -3.61
C LYS A 137 -4.45 10.70 -2.99
N GLN A 138 -4.43 9.97 -1.88
CA GLN A 138 -3.21 9.65 -1.14
C GLN A 138 -2.68 8.28 -1.55
N MET A 139 -1.36 8.13 -1.55
CA MET A 139 -0.73 6.85 -1.89
C MET A 139 0.57 6.64 -1.11
N LEU A 140 0.63 5.53 -0.37
CA LEU A 140 1.86 5.00 0.22
C LEU A 140 2.35 3.83 -0.64
N VAL A 141 3.57 3.91 -1.16
CA VAL A 141 4.14 2.89 -2.05
C VAL A 141 5.51 2.50 -1.54
N ALA A 142 5.70 1.21 -1.29
CA ALA A 142 6.93 0.67 -0.74
C ALA A 142 7.46 -0.48 -1.60
N PRO A 143 8.80 -0.60 -1.78
CA PRO A 143 9.40 -1.77 -2.39
C PRO A 143 9.45 -2.93 -1.38
N VAL A 144 9.24 -4.15 -1.86
CA VAL A 144 9.53 -5.39 -1.12
C VAL A 144 10.83 -5.95 -1.71
N VAL A 145 11.88 -6.07 -0.88
CA VAL A 145 13.24 -6.46 -1.28
C VAL A 145 13.75 -7.64 -0.49
#